data_AF-A0A838V2B5-F1
#
_entry.id   AF-A0A838V2B5-F1
#
_cell.length_a   1.000
_cell.length_b   1.000
_cell.length_c   1.000
_cell.angle_alpha   90.00
_cell.angle_beta   90.00
_cell.angle_gamma   90.00
#
_symmetry.space_group_name_H-M   'P 1'
#
loop_
_entity.id
_entity.type
_entity.pdbx_description
1 polymer ?
#
loop_
_entity_poly.entity_id
_entity_poly.type
_entity_poly.pdbx_seq_one_letter_code
_entity_poly.pdbx_strand_id
1 'polypeptide(L)'
;PNTRNRLFCQQEGREQSLSNPLFVVLTIWVTIELIRDRTQTGRRLRAQSGKLVASPFPLYGYLWADEHGHRGKSRYIIDSETAPVIQRIYREAAAGVKLLTLGRTLTTDGIPTPAQILIRRGFVSPTRFQKMSGDWTRTMLRRILSNAAYMGQYVAYRTITNTAQERTPEGQMRLQSRTTLRNEEDPSRVVLSEETCPAIIGRELFEKVQEQLKLNKEEASRNNTYLDSYLLRSGLAVCGYCGSNMIANTSGLVGKKVKTYRCGRASRSFVNRCTGGSFVITSSVLDTAIWGALTYLFSEPQRIRAVLETQQTVRSDEDKREVDHLKATEGELREVIRKLENATRSVLTAADDDTHALWDRQVTILVAQRKALEKALDELNQGGQRRKEAYQYIQTIEDWCQALGPEIMEASYEEKRYLLRGLKTKVTCYRADHDPRYLVEWDLAHLHEPLRKLLPNLTEKDVARLSELNNTYFRHQSPDYQPGAGFVEVRV
;
A
#
# COMPACT_ATOMS: atom_id res chain seq x y z
N PRO A 1 7.91 54.95 -20.81
CA PRO A 1 7.44 53.89 -19.88
C PRO A 1 7.95 52.51 -20.36
N ASN A 2 9.04 51.91 -19.90
CA ASN A 2 9.58 51.84 -18.55
C ASN A 2 11.12 51.84 -18.60
N THR A 3 11.68 52.68 -17.75
CA THR A 3 13.10 52.97 -17.51
C THR A 3 13.84 51.73 -16.99
N ARG A 4 14.92 51.36 -17.69
CA ARG A 4 15.95 50.45 -17.17
C ARG A 4 16.66 51.15 -16.01
N ASN A 5 16.51 50.62 -14.79
CA ASN A 5 17.32 51.01 -13.64
C ASN A 5 18.80 50.70 -13.91
N ARG A 6 19.54 51.70 -14.42
CA ARG A 6 20.99 51.78 -14.29
C ARG A 6 21.28 52.33 -12.90
N LEU A 7 21.76 51.48 -12.00
CA LEU A 7 22.41 51.92 -10.78
C LEU A 7 23.71 52.63 -11.18
N PHE A 8 23.67 53.96 -11.18
CA PHE A 8 24.87 54.79 -11.15
C PHE A 8 25.42 54.75 -9.74
N CYS A 9 26.59 54.13 -9.56
CA CYS A 9 27.43 54.36 -8.40
C CYS A 9 28.48 55.38 -8.83
N GLN A 10 28.27 56.65 -8.49
CA GLN A 10 29.33 57.66 -8.47
C GLN A 10 30.22 57.34 -7.28
N GLN A 11 31.42 56.82 -7.53
CA GLN A 11 32.54 56.93 -6.61
C GLN A 11 33.70 57.58 -7.34
N GLU A 12 34.13 58.70 -6.79
CA GLU A 12 35.30 59.46 -7.17
C GLU A 12 36.56 58.60 -7.08
N GLY A 13 37.41 58.75 -8.09
CA GLY A 13 38.86 58.63 -8.01
C GLY A 13 39.44 57.51 -7.14
N ARG A 14 39.53 56.30 -7.70
CA ARG A 14 40.70 55.41 -7.57
C ARG A 14 40.54 54.21 -8.50
N GLU A 15 41.33 54.20 -9.57
CA GLU A 15 41.69 52.97 -10.28
C GLU A 15 42.47 52.06 -9.30
N GLN A 16 41.75 51.35 -8.43
CA GLN A 16 42.30 50.22 -7.68
C GLN A 16 41.79 48.93 -8.32
N SER A 17 42.52 48.57 -9.37
CA SER A 17 42.90 47.21 -9.74
C SER A 17 41.85 46.11 -9.55
N LEU A 18 41.39 45.59 -10.69
CA LEU A 18 40.90 44.23 -10.91
C LEU A 18 41.97 43.15 -10.60
N SER A 19 42.67 43.25 -9.46
CA SER A 19 43.82 42.39 -9.10
C SER A 19 43.58 41.53 -7.86
N ASN A 20 42.42 41.64 -7.20
CA ASN A 20 42.10 40.76 -6.08
C ASN A 20 41.32 39.53 -6.58
N PRO A 21 41.98 38.37 -6.77
CA PRO A 21 41.33 37.17 -7.30
C PRO A 21 40.16 36.69 -6.43
N LEU A 22 40.15 36.98 -5.12
CA LEU A 22 39.05 36.62 -4.23
C LEU A 22 37.77 37.43 -4.54
N PHE A 23 37.90 38.70 -4.92
CA PHE A 23 36.74 39.55 -5.27
C PHE A 23 36.11 39.11 -6.60
N VAL A 24 36.94 38.72 -7.58
CA VAL A 24 36.49 38.15 -8.86
C VAL A 24 35.79 36.80 -8.63
N VAL A 25 36.34 35.93 -7.79
CA VAL A 25 35.71 34.64 -7.45
C VAL A 25 34.38 34.84 -6.72
N LEU A 26 34.31 35.76 -5.75
CA LEU A 26 33.10 36.04 -4.99
C LEU A 26 31.99 36.61 -5.89
N THR A 27 32.32 37.55 -6.78
CA THR A 27 31.34 38.13 -7.72
C THR A 27 30.84 37.11 -8.74
N ILE A 28 31.72 36.23 -9.25
CA ILE A 28 31.32 35.10 -10.09
C ILE A 28 30.37 34.16 -9.33
N TRP A 29 30.71 33.81 -8.09
CA TRP A 29 29.90 32.92 -7.26
C TRP A 29 28.50 33.49 -6.97
N VAL A 30 28.42 34.75 -6.52
CA VAL A 30 27.14 35.45 -6.30
C VAL A 30 26.32 35.54 -7.58
N THR A 31 26.96 35.79 -8.73
CA THR A 31 26.27 35.85 -10.02
C THR A 31 25.70 34.50 -10.42
N ILE A 32 26.46 33.42 -10.25
CA ILE A 32 25.99 32.05 -10.50
C ILE A 32 24.78 31.72 -9.61
N GLU A 33 24.84 32.10 -8.34
CA GLU A 33 23.78 31.85 -7.37
C GLU A 33 22.51 32.64 -7.70
N LEU A 34 22.64 33.92 -8.08
CA LEU A 34 21.53 34.75 -8.53
C LEU A 34 20.89 34.23 -9.83
N ILE A 35 21.69 33.76 -10.80
CA ILE A 35 21.20 33.14 -12.03
C ILE A 35 20.44 31.85 -11.71
N ARG A 36 20.98 31.04 -10.81
CA ARG A 36 20.34 29.80 -10.34
C ARG A 36 18.99 30.10 -9.71
N ASP A 37 18.92 31.07 -8.80
CA ASP A 37 17.68 31.45 -8.13
C ASP A 37 16.64 32.01 -9.08
N ARG A 38 17.02 32.93 -9.98
CA ARG A 38 16.11 33.45 -11.02
C ARG A 38 15.58 32.34 -11.92
N THR A 39 16.43 31.40 -12.30
CA THR A 39 16.04 30.26 -13.14
C THR A 39 15.08 29.33 -12.41
N GLN A 40 15.33 29.02 -11.13
CA GLN A 40 14.45 28.19 -10.31
C GLN A 40 13.10 28.88 -10.08
N THR A 41 13.11 30.16 -9.72
CA THR A 41 11.89 30.97 -9.55
C THR A 41 11.07 31.01 -10.83
N GLY A 42 11.69 31.26 -11.99
CA GLY A 42 10.98 31.25 -13.27
C GLY A 42 10.36 29.89 -13.61
N ARG A 43 11.07 28.79 -13.33
CA ARG A 43 10.51 27.45 -13.51
C ARG A 43 9.38 27.14 -12.52
N ARG A 44 9.44 27.65 -11.28
CA ARG A 44 8.37 27.48 -10.27
C ARG A 44 7.11 28.22 -10.68
N LEU A 45 7.24 29.50 -11.06
CA LEU A 45 6.15 30.30 -11.60
C LEU A 45 5.52 29.63 -12.83
N ARG A 46 6.36 29.04 -13.70
CA ARG A 46 5.87 28.26 -14.84
C ARG A 46 5.02 27.07 -14.41
N ALA A 47 5.47 26.25 -13.46
CA ALA A 47 4.67 25.15 -12.92
C ALA A 47 3.35 25.64 -12.30
N GLN A 48 3.41 26.69 -11.48
CA GLN A 48 2.24 27.29 -10.83
C GLN A 48 1.24 27.85 -11.84
N SER A 49 1.71 28.34 -12.99
CA SER A 49 0.85 28.77 -14.10
C SER A 49 0.23 27.62 -14.91
N GLY A 50 0.34 26.38 -14.45
CA GLY A 50 -0.22 25.20 -15.12
C GLY A 50 0.59 24.71 -16.32
N LYS A 51 1.79 25.25 -16.57
CA LYS A 51 2.62 24.85 -17.72
C LYS A 51 3.65 23.79 -17.33
N LEU A 52 3.95 22.87 -18.24
CA LEU A 52 4.94 21.81 -18.01
C LEU A 52 6.34 22.39 -17.71
N VAL A 53 6.97 21.86 -16.65
CA VAL A 53 8.41 21.99 -16.38
C VAL A 53 9.11 20.72 -16.83
N ALA A 54 9.11 20.52 -18.15
CA ALA A 54 9.53 19.26 -18.73
C ALA A 54 10.98 19.24 -19.22
N SER A 55 11.46 18.01 -19.43
CA SER A 55 12.72 17.70 -20.11
C SER A 55 12.75 18.34 -21.51
N PRO A 56 13.94 18.53 -22.13
CA PRO A 56 14.05 18.88 -23.54
C PRO A 56 13.24 17.96 -24.49
N PHE A 57 12.97 16.72 -24.05
CA PHE A 57 12.27 15.70 -24.82
C PHE A 57 10.89 15.39 -24.24
N PRO A 58 9.88 15.11 -25.08
CA PRO A 58 8.58 14.70 -24.60
C PRO A 58 8.68 13.32 -23.93
N LEU A 59 7.73 13.04 -23.05
CA LEU A 59 7.63 11.74 -22.40
C LEU A 59 7.19 10.69 -23.43
N TYR A 60 7.70 9.46 -23.36
CA TYR A 60 7.25 8.37 -24.25
C TYR A 60 5.75 8.15 -24.07
N GLY A 61 4.98 8.02 -25.16
CA GLY A 61 3.51 8.06 -25.14
C GLY A 61 2.91 9.44 -25.43
N TYR A 62 3.73 10.49 -25.47
CA TYR A 62 3.29 11.87 -25.66
C TYR A 62 4.10 12.64 -26.71
N LEU A 63 3.48 13.70 -27.22
CA LEU A 63 4.04 14.72 -28.10
C LEU A 63 3.87 16.11 -27.48
N TRP A 64 4.66 17.09 -27.94
CA TRP A 64 4.42 18.49 -27.60
C TRP A 64 3.20 19.01 -28.35
N ALA A 65 2.34 19.75 -27.67
CA ALA A 65 1.19 20.37 -28.33
C ALA A 65 1.51 21.64 -29.12
N ASP A 66 2.60 22.31 -28.78
CA ASP A 66 2.94 23.58 -29.39
C ASP A 66 3.47 23.38 -30.82
N GLU A 67 3.03 24.20 -31.77
CA GLU A 67 3.52 24.20 -33.17
C GLU A 67 5.04 24.43 -33.25
N HIS A 68 5.59 25.18 -32.29
CA HIS A 68 7.03 25.43 -32.16
C HIS A 68 7.77 24.29 -31.41
N GLY A 69 7.10 23.16 -31.17
CA GLY A 69 7.62 21.93 -30.57
C GLY A 69 8.29 22.15 -29.21
N HIS A 70 9.57 21.76 -29.12
CA HIS A 70 10.39 21.75 -27.90
C HIS A 70 10.66 23.14 -27.28
N ARG A 71 10.22 24.24 -27.92
CA ARG A 71 10.37 25.61 -27.40
C ARG A 71 9.17 26.07 -26.57
N GLY A 72 7.96 25.60 -26.89
CA GLY A 72 6.74 25.97 -26.17
C GLY A 72 6.57 25.19 -24.86
N LYS A 73 6.71 23.86 -24.90
CA LYS A 73 6.58 22.92 -23.77
C LYS A 73 5.39 23.22 -22.86
N SER A 74 4.26 23.66 -23.41
CA SER A 74 3.11 24.11 -22.64
C SER A 74 2.35 22.92 -22.05
N ARG A 75 1.93 22.00 -22.92
CA ARG A 75 1.14 20.80 -22.62
C ARG A 75 1.55 19.61 -23.50
N TYR A 76 1.10 18.42 -23.12
CA TYR A 76 1.26 17.18 -23.90
C TYR A 76 0.03 16.87 -24.76
N ILE A 77 0.23 16.18 -25.87
CA ILE A 77 -0.79 15.48 -26.66
C ILE A 77 -0.44 14.00 -26.67
N ILE A 78 -1.45 13.12 -26.67
CA ILE A 78 -1.25 11.67 -26.75
C ILE A 78 -0.65 11.31 -28.11
N ASP A 79 0.43 10.53 -28.10
CA ASP A 79 1.07 10.00 -29.30
C ASP A 79 0.36 8.72 -29.75
N SER A 80 -0.29 8.74 -30.90
CA SER A 80 -1.01 7.57 -31.42
C SER A 80 -0.10 6.36 -31.68
N GLU A 81 1.19 6.57 -31.95
CA GLU A 81 2.15 5.49 -32.20
C GLU A 81 2.60 4.81 -30.90
N THR A 82 2.94 5.61 -29.87
CA THR A 82 3.60 5.09 -28.67
C THR A 82 2.67 4.92 -27.46
N ALA A 83 1.50 5.55 -27.44
CA ALA A 83 0.52 5.39 -26.36
C ALA A 83 -0.05 3.96 -26.24
N PRO A 84 -0.35 3.22 -27.33
CA PRO A 84 -0.77 1.82 -27.23
C PRO A 84 0.27 0.93 -26.54
N VAL A 85 1.56 1.23 -26.71
CA VAL A 85 2.67 0.52 -26.05
C VAL A 85 2.63 0.75 -24.54
N ILE A 86 2.36 1.98 -24.10
CA ILE A 86 2.17 2.30 -22.67
C ILE A 86 0.99 1.50 -22.10
N GLN A 87 -0.15 1.49 -22.78
CA GLN A 87 -1.33 0.73 -22.34
C GLN A 87 -1.02 -0.77 -22.21
N ARG A 88 -0.30 -1.34 -23.17
CA ARG A 88 0.17 -2.73 -23.12
C ARG A 88 1.09 -2.97 -21.91
N ILE A 89 2.09 -2.11 -21.69
CA ILE A 89 3.01 -2.20 -20.55
C ILE A 89 2.27 -2.22 -19.22
N TYR A 90 1.28 -1.33 -19.04
CA TYR A 90 0.48 -1.27 -17.81
C TYR A 90 -0.43 -2.50 -17.66
N ARG A 91 -1.07 -2.95 -18.74
CA ARG A 91 -1.94 -4.13 -18.73
C ARG A 91 -1.17 -5.40 -18.35
N GLU A 92 -0.03 -5.65 -18.99
CA GLU A 92 0.81 -6.82 -18.70
C GLU A 92 1.42 -6.76 -17.29
N ALA A 93 1.83 -5.57 -16.84
CA ALA A 93 2.31 -5.38 -15.47
C ALA A 93 1.21 -5.64 -14.43
N ALA A 94 -0.02 -5.19 -14.68
CA ALA A 94 -1.18 -5.44 -13.82
C ALA A 94 -1.60 -6.92 -13.80
N ALA A 95 -1.34 -7.66 -14.88
CA ALA A 95 -1.50 -9.11 -14.95
C ALA A 95 -0.38 -9.89 -14.22
N GLY A 96 0.62 -9.20 -13.66
CA GLY A 96 1.71 -9.81 -12.90
C GLY A 96 2.88 -10.30 -13.75
N VAL A 97 2.96 -9.96 -15.04
CA VAL A 97 4.08 -10.32 -15.90
C VAL A 97 5.38 -9.73 -15.34
N LYS A 98 6.42 -10.56 -15.19
CA LYS A 98 7.73 -10.13 -14.70
C LYS A 98 8.32 -9.10 -15.67
N LEU A 99 8.81 -7.96 -15.14
CA LEU A 99 9.39 -6.88 -15.97
C LEU A 99 10.52 -7.33 -16.91
N LEU A 100 11.27 -8.38 -16.56
CA LEU A 100 12.30 -8.93 -17.45
C LEU A 100 11.68 -9.64 -18.65
N THR A 101 10.63 -10.44 -18.43
CA THR A 101 9.85 -11.08 -19.48
C THR A 101 9.19 -10.04 -20.37
N LEU A 102 8.55 -9.03 -19.77
CA LEU A 102 7.96 -7.90 -20.50
C LEU A 102 9.00 -7.15 -21.36
N GLY A 103 10.21 -6.90 -20.84
CA GLY A 103 11.27 -6.28 -21.64
C GLY A 103 11.71 -7.13 -22.82
N ARG A 104 11.80 -8.46 -22.62
CA ARG A 104 12.12 -9.39 -23.70
C ARG A 104 11.02 -9.43 -24.76
N THR A 105 9.76 -9.55 -24.37
CA THR A 105 8.63 -9.59 -25.32
C THR A 105 8.57 -8.32 -26.16
N LEU A 106 8.64 -7.14 -25.54
CA LEU A 106 8.66 -5.87 -26.29
C LEU A 106 9.85 -5.75 -27.25
N THR A 107 11.01 -6.28 -26.87
CA THR A 107 12.21 -6.27 -27.72
C THR A 107 12.07 -7.25 -28.89
N THR A 108 11.58 -8.47 -28.63
CA THR A 108 11.30 -9.49 -29.66
C THR A 108 10.25 -9.01 -30.65
N ASP A 109 9.23 -8.29 -30.19
CA ASP A 109 8.18 -7.71 -31.03
C ASP A 109 8.66 -6.50 -31.85
N GLY A 110 9.94 -6.11 -31.74
CA GLY A 110 10.53 -5.00 -32.49
C GLY A 110 10.03 -3.61 -32.07
N ILE A 111 9.41 -3.49 -30.89
CA ILE A 111 8.84 -2.23 -30.42
C ILE A 111 9.97 -1.26 -30.03
N PRO A 112 10.03 -0.06 -30.64
CA PRO A 112 11.12 0.87 -30.37
C PRO A 112 11.08 1.43 -28.95
N THR A 113 12.24 1.42 -28.30
CA THR A 113 12.46 2.04 -26.99
C THR A 113 12.30 3.57 -27.04
N PRO A 114 12.11 4.24 -25.88
CA PRO A 114 12.03 5.69 -25.84
C PRO A 114 13.22 6.41 -26.47
N ALA A 115 14.44 5.89 -26.31
CA ALA A 115 15.63 6.47 -26.92
C ALA A 115 15.59 6.33 -28.45
N GLN A 116 15.16 5.19 -28.97
CA GLN A 116 15.04 4.95 -30.42
C GLN A 116 13.97 5.84 -31.06
N ILE A 117 12.82 6.04 -30.42
CA ILE A 117 11.81 6.99 -30.91
C ILE A 117 12.38 8.41 -30.98
N LEU A 118 13.14 8.84 -29.97
CA LEU A 118 13.77 10.17 -29.98
C LEU A 118 14.83 10.31 -31.11
N ILE A 119 15.58 9.25 -31.42
CA ILE A 119 16.50 9.25 -32.56
C ILE A 119 15.72 9.30 -33.88
N ARG A 120 14.72 8.43 -34.07
CA ARG A 120 13.90 8.36 -35.28
C ARG A 120 13.22 9.70 -35.60
N ARG A 121 12.81 10.44 -34.57
CA ARG A 121 12.17 11.76 -34.69
C ARG A 121 13.16 12.93 -34.71
N GLY A 122 14.46 12.68 -34.74
CA GLY A 122 15.49 13.73 -34.87
C GLY A 122 15.72 14.58 -33.62
N PHE A 123 15.17 14.22 -32.46
CA PHE A 123 15.42 14.95 -31.21
C PHE A 123 16.85 14.76 -30.70
N VAL A 124 17.48 13.62 -31.06
CA VAL A 124 18.79 13.23 -30.56
C VAL A 124 19.62 12.61 -31.68
N SER A 125 20.89 13.00 -31.78
CA SER A 125 21.85 12.35 -32.70
C SER A 125 21.99 10.85 -32.39
N PRO A 126 22.04 9.97 -33.42
CA PRO A 126 22.28 8.53 -33.23
C PRO A 126 23.52 8.22 -32.38
N THR A 127 24.56 9.06 -32.45
CA THR A 127 25.82 8.86 -31.72
C THR A 127 25.68 9.03 -30.21
N ARG A 128 24.65 9.74 -29.72
CA ARG A 128 24.48 10.03 -28.28
C ARG A 128 24.17 8.79 -27.45
N PHE A 129 23.55 7.78 -28.05
CA PHE A 129 23.13 6.54 -27.39
C PHE A 129 23.82 5.29 -27.94
N GLN A 130 24.92 5.44 -28.69
CA GLN A 130 25.63 4.32 -29.34
C GLN A 130 26.12 3.24 -28.35
N LYS A 131 26.32 3.61 -27.07
CA LYS A 131 26.72 2.68 -25.99
C LYS A 131 25.54 2.05 -25.23
N MET A 132 24.30 2.42 -25.52
CA MET A 132 23.11 1.83 -24.91
C MET A 132 22.61 0.67 -25.75
N SER A 133 22.23 -0.43 -25.11
CA SER A 133 21.51 -1.53 -25.77
C SER A 133 20.22 -0.99 -26.38
N GLY A 134 19.87 -1.47 -27.58
CA GLY A 134 18.58 -1.17 -28.23
C GLY A 134 17.37 -1.82 -27.55
N ASP A 135 17.61 -2.60 -26.49
CA ASP A 135 16.61 -3.46 -25.85
C ASP A 135 15.84 -2.75 -24.74
N TRP A 136 14.61 -3.22 -24.50
CA TRP A 136 13.82 -2.80 -23.35
C TRP A 136 14.40 -3.33 -22.04
N THR A 137 14.86 -2.41 -21.20
CA THR A 137 15.45 -2.78 -19.90
C THR A 137 14.44 -2.65 -18.75
N ARG A 138 14.62 -3.45 -17.69
CA ARG A 138 13.83 -3.37 -16.44
C ARG A 138 13.79 -1.95 -15.86
N THR A 139 14.88 -1.20 -15.97
CA THR A 139 14.98 0.17 -15.45
C THR A 139 14.09 1.13 -16.23
N MET A 140 14.01 0.98 -17.57
CA MET A 140 13.10 1.78 -18.41
C MET A 140 11.65 1.50 -18.05
N LEU A 141 11.26 0.21 -17.99
CA LEU A 141 9.90 -0.19 -17.66
C LEU A 141 9.48 0.30 -16.27
N ARG A 142 10.35 0.19 -15.27
CA ARG A 142 10.08 0.72 -13.92
C ARG A 142 9.88 2.24 -13.93
N ARG A 143 10.67 2.99 -14.71
CA ARG A 143 10.51 4.44 -14.82
C ARG A 143 9.19 4.84 -15.46
N ILE A 144 8.71 4.05 -16.44
CA ILE A 144 7.40 4.23 -17.06
C ILE A 144 6.30 3.95 -16.05
N LEU A 145 6.30 2.73 -15.48
CA LEU A 145 5.23 2.27 -14.60
C LEU A 145 5.08 3.11 -13.32
N SER A 146 6.16 3.72 -12.81
CA SER A 146 6.11 4.60 -11.62
C SER A 146 5.81 6.08 -11.93
N ASN A 147 5.51 6.45 -13.18
CA ASN A 147 5.29 7.85 -13.54
C ASN A 147 3.79 8.19 -13.60
N ALA A 148 3.29 8.96 -12.62
CA ALA A 148 1.89 9.39 -12.54
C ALA A 148 1.42 10.27 -13.71
N ALA A 149 2.34 10.80 -14.53
CA ALA A 149 1.97 11.52 -15.75
C ALA A 149 1.06 10.69 -16.67
N TYR A 150 1.24 9.36 -16.71
CA TYR A 150 0.44 8.47 -17.55
C TYR A 150 -1.05 8.39 -17.15
N MET A 151 -1.37 8.66 -15.89
CA MET A 151 -2.76 8.77 -15.39
C MET A 151 -3.25 10.22 -15.34
N GLY A 152 -2.61 11.11 -16.10
CA GLY A 152 -2.98 12.52 -16.22
C GLY A 152 -2.45 13.44 -15.13
N GLN A 153 -1.67 12.92 -14.18
CA GLN A 153 -1.12 13.70 -13.06
C GLN A 153 0.38 13.95 -13.24
N TYR A 154 0.73 15.01 -13.97
CA TYR A 154 2.13 15.39 -14.09
C TYR A 154 2.61 16.14 -12.83
N VAL A 155 3.63 15.60 -12.16
CA VAL A 155 4.21 16.21 -10.96
C VAL A 155 5.50 16.94 -11.31
N ALA A 156 5.43 18.29 -11.36
CA ALA A 156 6.62 19.13 -11.45
C ALA A 156 7.40 19.11 -10.12
N TYR A 157 8.72 19.22 -10.21
CA TYR A 157 9.62 19.12 -9.04
C TYR A 157 9.44 17.85 -8.21
N ARG A 158 9.15 16.70 -8.84
CA ARG A 158 9.08 15.42 -8.11
C ARG A 158 10.42 14.97 -7.52
N THR A 159 11.54 15.47 -8.06
CA THR A 159 12.90 15.05 -7.67
C THR A 159 13.77 16.24 -7.29
N ILE A 160 14.71 16.02 -6.38
CA ILE A 160 15.79 16.94 -6.05
C ILE A 160 17.12 16.29 -6.39
N THR A 161 18.04 17.04 -7.00
CA THR A 161 19.41 16.59 -7.26
C THR A 161 20.34 17.35 -6.33
N ASN A 162 20.96 16.61 -5.41
CA ASN A 162 21.97 17.14 -4.50
C ASN A 162 23.33 16.85 -5.10
N THR A 163 24.13 17.89 -5.26
CA THR A 163 25.46 17.80 -5.83
C THR A 163 26.48 18.14 -4.75
N ALA A 164 27.35 17.19 -4.43
CA ALA A 164 28.45 17.35 -3.49
C ALA A 164 29.78 17.24 -4.23
N GLN A 165 30.79 17.97 -3.76
CA GLN A 165 32.17 17.79 -4.21
C GLN A 165 32.88 16.91 -3.17
N GLU A 166 33.37 15.76 -3.61
CA GLU A 166 34.15 14.85 -2.77
C GLU A 166 35.56 14.73 -3.35
N ARG A 167 36.58 14.78 -2.48
CA ARG A 167 37.94 14.41 -2.88
C ARG A 167 38.04 12.89 -2.89
N THR A 168 38.49 12.33 -4.01
CA THR A 168 38.81 10.91 -4.09
C THR A 168 40.05 10.61 -3.23
N PRO A 169 40.29 9.34 -2.84
CA PRO A 169 41.50 8.93 -2.13
C PRO A 169 42.80 9.34 -2.87
N GLU A 170 42.74 9.49 -4.19
CA GLU A 170 43.83 9.91 -5.07
C GLU A 170 43.96 11.44 -5.20
N GLY A 171 43.22 12.22 -4.40
CA GLY A 171 43.30 13.67 -4.33
C GLY A 171 42.51 14.44 -5.39
N GLN A 172 41.81 13.75 -6.30
CA GLN A 172 41.03 14.40 -7.36
C GLN A 172 39.67 14.87 -6.83
N MET A 173 39.25 16.08 -7.19
CA MET A 173 37.94 16.61 -6.81
C MET A 173 36.87 16.08 -7.78
N ARG A 174 35.94 15.26 -7.28
CA ARG A 174 34.87 14.66 -8.07
C ARG A 174 33.52 15.22 -7.65
N LEU A 175 32.74 15.63 -8.65
CA LEU A 175 31.36 16.05 -8.46
C LEU A 175 30.46 14.81 -8.38
N GLN A 176 29.90 14.55 -7.20
CA GLN A 176 28.91 13.51 -6.96
C GLN A 176 27.51 14.12 -6.97
N SER A 177 26.68 13.74 -7.93
CA SER A 177 25.27 14.15 -7.96
C SER A 177 24.36 12.97 -7.60
N ARG A 178 23.53 13.15 -6.58
CA ARG A 178 22.50 12.18 -6.19
C ARG A 178 21.12 12.78 -6.37
N THR A 179 20.29 12.13 -7.16
CA THR A 179 18.89 12.51 -7.34
C THR A 179 17.99 11.66 -6.45
N THR A 180 17.17 12.30 -5.63
CA THR A 180 16.17 11.66 -4.77
C THR A 180 14.77 12.17 -5.08
N LEU A 181 13.75 11.38 -4.76
CA LEU A 181 12.37 11.86 -4.77
C LEU A 181 12.18 12.85 -3.63
N ARG A 182 11.39 13.90 -3.87
CA ARG A 182 10.92 14.79 -2.79
C ARG A 182 9.74 14.13 -2.07
N ASN A 183 9.55 14.47 -0.80
CA ASN A 183 8.39 14.04 -0.02
C ASN A 183 7.09 14.47 -0.72
N GLU A 184 5.99 13.77 -0.47
CA GLU A 184 4.69 14.09 -1.08
C GLU A 184 4.15 15.44 -0.63
N GLU A 185 4.42 15.80 0.62
CA GLU A 185 4.01 17.06 1.26
C GLU A 185 4.95 18.25 0.95
N ASP A 186 5.97 18.07 0.09
CA ASP A 186 6.90 19.16 -0.23
C ASP A 186 6.15 20.28 -1.00
N PRO A 187 6.10 21.52 -0.48
CA PRO A 187 5.33 22.62 -1.09
C PRO A 187 5.87 23.05 -2.46
N SER A 188 7.07 22.61 -2.84
CA SER A 188 7.63 22.86 -4.16
C SER A 188 7.02 21.94 -5.23
N ARG A 189 6.37 20.84 -4.84
CA ARG A 189 5.71 19.92 -5.78
C ARG A 189 4.45 20.59 -6.30
N VAL A 190 4.31 20.59 -7.62
CA VAL A 190 3.11 21.12 -8.29
C VAL A 190 2.54 20.00 -9.14
N VAL A 191 1.33 19.57 -8.81
CA VAL A 191 0.56 18.62 -9.62
C VAL A 191 -0.18 19.42 -10.69
N LEU A 192 0.07 19.10 -11.95
CA LEU A 192 -0.58 19.73 -13.08
C LEU A 192 -1.85 18.97 -13.46
N SER A 193 -2.82 19.70 -14.01
CA SER A 193 -4.11 19.17 -14.43
C SER A 193 -4.00 18.25 -15.67
N GLU A 194 -5.05 17.47 -15.89
CA GLU A 194 -5.19 16.59 -17.05
C GLU A 194 -5.23 17.36 -18.39
N GLU A 195 -5.68 18.62 -18.38
CA GLU A 195 -5.61 19.52 -19.56
C GLU A 195 -4.17 19.71 -20.05
N THR A 196 -3.21 19.66 -19.12
CA THR A 196 -1.79 19.85 -19.39
C THR A 196 -1.12 18.54 -19.77
N CYS A 197 -1.58 17.43 -19.20
CA CYS A 197 -1.07 16.08 -19.44
C CYS A 197 -2.25 15.13 -19.53
N PRO A 198 -2.76 14.81 -20.73
CA PRO A 198 -3.89 13.91 -20.87
C PRO A 198 -3.58 12.50 -20.34
N ALA A 199 -4.54 11.82 -19.73
CA ALA A 199 -4.34 10.45 -19.26
C ALA A 199 -4.27 9.45 -20.43
N ILE A 200 -3.29 8.55 -20.40
CA ILE A 200 -3.20 7.38 -21.31
C ILE A 200 -3.81 6.13 -20.66
N ILE A 201 -3.79 6.07 -19.32
CA ILE A 201 -4.32 4.98 -18.50
C ILE A 201 -5.25 5.53 -17.40
N GLY A 202 -6.21 4.71 -16.97
CA GLY A 202 -7.06 5.04 -15.83
C GLY A 202 -6.32 4.98 -14.49
N ARG A 203 -6.84 5.69 -13.50
CA ARG A 203 -6.30 5.74 -12.13
C ARG A 203 -6.25 4.36 -11.48
N GLU A 204 -7.32 3.58 -11.58
CA GLU A 204 -7.42 2.23 -10.99
C GLU A 204 -6.31 1.30 -11.51
N LEU A 205 -6.05 1.34 -12.83
CA LEU A 205 -4.99 0.52 -13.44
C LEU A 205 -3.60 0.96 -12.95
N PHE A 206 -3.37 2.26 -12.78
CA PHE A 206 -2.12 2.77 -12.24
C PHE A 206 -1.89 2.32 -10.79
N GLU A 207 -2.92 2.44 -9.94
CA GLU A 207 -2.88 2.05 -8.53
C GLU A 207 -2.62 0.54 -8.39
N LYS A 208 -3.35 -0.29 -9.14
CA LYS A 208 -3.11 -1.74 -9.21
C LYS A 208 -1.67 -2.10 -9.59
N VAL A 209 -1.09 -1.37 -10.55
CA VAL A 209 0.32 -1.55 -10.91
C VAL A 209 1.27 -1.13 -9.80
N GLN A 210 1.00 -0.03 -9.07
CA GLN A 210 1.85 0.37 -7.95
C GLN A 210 1.84 -0.68 -6.83
N GLU A 211 0.66 -1.23 -6.53
CA GLU A 211 0.51 -2.34 -5.58
C GLU A 211 1.30 -3.56 -6.04
N GLN A 212 1.17 -3.97 -7.30
CA GLN A 212 1.92 -5.09 -7.86
C GLN A 212 3.43 -4.85 -7.83
N LEU A 213 3.90 -3.63 -8.11
CA LEU A 213 5.32 -3.27 -8.02
C LEU A 213 5.84 -3.30 -6.58
N LYS A 214 5.03 -2.89 -5.60
CA LYS A 214 5.34 -3.00 -4.17
C LYS A 214 5.46 -4.45 -3.75
N LEU A 215 4.48 -5.28 -4.09
CA LEU A 215 4.49 -6.73 -3.86
C LEU A 215 5.74 -7.38 -4.49
N ASN A 216 6.02 -7.08 -5.75
CA ASN A 216 7.21 -7.59 -6.45
C ASN A 216 8.54 -7.16 -5.79
N LYS A 217 8.59 -5.99 -5.13
CA LYS A 217 9.76 -5.50 -4.41
C LYS A 217 9.96 -6.22 -3.07
N GLU A 218 8.86 -6.52 -2.39
CA GLU A 218 8.86 -7.33 -1.16
C GLU A 218 9.25 -8.78 -1.48
N GLU A 219 8.71 -9.33 -2.56
CA GLU A 219 8.95 -10.69 -3.07
C GLU A 219 10.29 -10.86 -3.80
N ALA A 220 11.05 -9.79 -3.97
CA ALA A 220 12.31 -9.84 -4.70
C ALA A 220 13.27 -10.87 -4.08
N SER A 221 13.81 -11.74 -4.92
CA SER A 221 14.70 -12.83 -4.52
C SER A 221 16.00 -12.38 -3.86
N ARG A 222 16.44 -11.13 -4.09
CA ARG A 222 17.66 -10.51 -3.53
C ARG A 222 18.86 -11.48 -3.49
N ASN A 223 19.18 -12.07 -4.64
CA ASN A 223 20.25 -13.04 -4.88
C ASN A 223 20.02 -14.46 -4.32
N ASN A 224 18.82 -14.78 -3.84
CA ASN A 224 18.45 -16.14 -3.46
C ASN A 224 18.02 -16.95 -4.70
N THR A 225 18.78 -17.99 -5.03
CA THR A 225 18.50 -18.91 -6.14
C THR A 225 17.47 -19.99 -5.78
N TYR A 226 17.22 -20.25 -4.48
CA TYR A 226 16.38 -21.35 -4.01
C TYR A 226 15.03 -20.86 -3.46
N LEU A 227 14.30 -20.05 -4.24
CA LEU A 227 13.09 -19.38 -3.77
C LEU A 227 12.02 -20.35 -3.29
N ASP A 228 11.81 -21.44 -4.03
CA ASP A 228 10.74 -22.43 -3.78
C ASP A 228 10.96 -23.24 -2.51
N SER A 229 12.08 -23.01 -1.82
CA SER A 229 12.44 -23.69 -0.57
C SER A 229 12.28 -22.80 0.66
N TYR A 230 11.72 -21.61 0.50
CA TYR A 230 11.44 -20.70 1.61
C TYR A 230 10.02 -20.16 1.49
N LEU A 231 9.08 -20.82 2.15
CA LEU A 231 7.67 -20.45 2.17
C LEU A 231 7.41 -19.16 2.97
N LEU A 232 8.23 -18.87 3.98
CA LEU A 232 8.06 -17.74 4.90
C LEU A 232 9.04 -16.57 4.63
N ARG A 233 9.65 -16.55 3.45
CA ARG A 233 10.53 -15.43 3.02
C ARG A 233 9.77 -14.13 2.81
N SER A 234 10.50 -13.04 2.57
CA SER A 234 9.95 -11.73 2.20
C SER A 234 9.10 -11.05 3.28
N GLY A 235 9.34 -11.37 4.55
CA GLY A 235 8.77 -10.67 5.70
C GLY A 235 7.66 -11.42 6.44
N LEU A 236 7.31 -12.63 6.02
CA LEU A 236 6.35 -13.46 6.77
C LEU A 236 6.95 -13.95 8.09
N ALA A 237 8.23 -14.32 8.11
CA ALA A 237 8.94 -14.66 9.34
C ALA A 237 9.71 -13.47 9.95
N VAL A 238 9.53 -13.24 11.26
CA VAL A 238 10.15 -12.16 12.04
C VAL A 238 10.81 -12.70 13.31
N CYS A 239 11.82 -12.00 13.82
CA CYS A 239 12.49 -12.37 15.06
C CYS A 239 11.73 -11.82 16.28
N GLY A 240 11.38 -12.69 17.23
CA GLY A 240 10.64 -12.32 18.44
C GLY A 240 11.39 -11.42 19.42
N TYR A 241 12.71 -11.27 19.27
CA TYR A 241 13.53 -10.44 20.16
C TYR A 241 13.79 -9.03 19.63
N CYS A 242 13.90 -8.86 18.31
CA CYS A 242 14.27 -7.57 17.71
C CYS A 242 13.31 -7.07 16.64
N GLY A 243 12.21 -7.81 16.39
CA GLY A 243 11.19 -7.50 15.38
C GLY A 243 11.69 -7.48 13.93
N SER A 244 12.97 -7.78 13.69
CA SER A 244 13.54 -7.73 12.35
C SER A 244 13.15 -8.97 11.54
N ASN A 245 12.94 -8.80 10.23
CA ASN A 245 12.64 -9.91 9.33
C ASN A 245 13.73 -10.99 9.36
N MET A 246 13.29 -12.23 9.38
CA MET A 246 14.16 -13.39 9.18
C MET A 246 14.61 -13.44 7.72
N ILE A 247 15.89 -13.72 7.49
CA ILE A 247 16.50 -13.81 6.17
C ILE A 247 16.62 -15.29 5.80
N ALA A 248 16.13 -15.63 4.60
CA ALA A 248 16.38 -16.92 3.97
C ALA A 248 17.86 -17.04 3.59
N ASN A 249 18.54 -18.03 4.15
CA ASN A 249 19.96 -18.27 3.97
C ASN A 249 20.19 -19.71 3.51
N THR A 250 20.96 -19.89 2.44
CA THR A 250 21.44 -21.20 2.00
C THR A 250 22.95 -21.24 2.21
N SER A 251 23.42 -22.19 3.02
CA SER A 251 24.85 -22.36 3.32
C SER A 251 25.26 -23.82 3.27
N GLY A 252 26.53 -24.10 3.00
CA GLY A 252 27.09 -25.45 2.93
C GLY A 252 27.74 -25.77 1.59
N LEU A 253 28.39 -26.93 1.52
CA LEU A 253 29.07 -27.43 0.32
C LEU A 253 28.06 -27.83 -0.77
N VAL A 254 28.52 -27.85 -2.02
CA VAL A 254 27.73 -28.36 -3.17
C VAL A 254 27.27 -29.79 -2.86
N GLY A 255 25.96 -30.05 -2.93
CA GLY A 255 25.34 -31.34 -2.57
C GLY A 255 24.89 -31.48 -1.10
N LYS A 256 25.33 -30.62 -0.18
CA LYS A 256 24.93 -30.61 1.25
C LYS A 256 24.48 -29.21 1.70
N LYS A 257 23.70 -28.53 0.86
CA LYS A 257 23.21 -27.18 1.17
C LYS A 257 22.11 -27.24 2.22
N VAL A 258 22.32 -26.54 3.33
CA VAL A 258 21.33 -26.38 4.40
C VAL A 258 20.59 -25.05 4.20
N LYS A 259 19.26 -25.12 4.22
CA LYS A 259 18.37 -23.99 4.00
C LYS A 259 17.76 -23.55 5.32
N THR A 260 18.08 -22.34 5.76
CA THR A 260 17.72 -21.81 7.09
C THR A 260 17.10 -20.43 7.02
N TYR A 261 16.28 -20.10 8.02
CA TYR A 261 15.90 -18.74 8.37
C TYR A 261 16.81 -18.24 9.49
N ARG A 262 17.39 -17.06 9.33
CA ARG A 262 18.26 -16.42 10.34
C ARG A 262 17.81 -15.01 10.66
N CYS A 263 17.99 -14.56 11.89
CA CYS A 263 17.71 -13.17 12.25
C CYS A 263 18.60 -12.21 11.43
N GLY A 264 17.97 -11.30 10.69
CA GLY A 264 18.69 -10.37 9.81
C GLY A 264 19.52 -9.31 10.54
N ARG A 265 19.19 -8.99 11.80
CA ARG A 265 19.94 -8.01 12.60
C ARG A 265 21.16 -8.63 13.29
N ALA A 266 21.14 -9.94 13.53
CA ALA A 266 22.18 -10.62 14.30
C ALA A 266 23.60 -10.50 13.71
N SER A 267 23.72 -10.36 12.38
CA SER A 267 25.01 -10.22 11.68
C SER A 267 25.22 -8.87 11.00
N ARG A 268 24.35 -7.88 11.20
CA ARG A 268 24.42 -6.58 10.48
C ARG A 268 25.14 -5.48 11.23
N SER A 269 25.27 -5.59 12.55
CA SER A 269 25.92 -4.57 13.38
C SER A 269 26.73 -5.25 14.48
N PHE A 270 27.91 -4.72 14.77
CA PHE A 270 28.72 -5.12 15.92
C PHE A 270 28.20 -4.49 17.23
N VAL A 271 27.49 -3.36 17.13
CA VAL A 271 27.04 -2.54 18.26
C VAL A 271 25.57 -2.83 18.61
N ASN A 272 24.68 -2.85 17.61
CA ASN A 272 23.24 -3.07 17.79
C ASN A 272 22.83 -4.49 17.42
N ARG A 273 23.38 -5.48 18.13
CA ARG A 273 23.02 -6.89 17.92
C ARG A 273 21.64 -7.21 18.51
N CYS A 274 20.98 -8.17 17.88
CA CYS A 274 19.75 -8.74 18.40
C CYS A 274 20.02 -9.42 19.75
N THR A 275 19.19 -9.15 20.76
CA THR A 275 19.28 -9.77 22.11
C THR A 275 19.11 -11.29 22.04
N GLY A 276 18.31 -11.80 21.09
CA GLY A 276 18.20 -13.23 20.80
C GLY A 276 19.40 -13.87 20.09
N GLY A 277 20.45 -13.10 19.74
CA GLY A 277 21.64 -13.62 19.07
C GLY A 277 21.42 -14.08 17.62
N SER A 278 22.36 -14.89 17.11
CA SER A 278 22.35 -15.43 15.73
C SER A 278 21.67 -16.79 15.62
N PHE A 279 20.49 -16.95 16.23
CA PHE A 279 19.75 -18.20 16.11
C PHE A 279 19.24 -18.44 14.68
N VAL A 280 19.12 -19.72 14.35
CA VAL A 280 18.68 -20.20 13.04
C VAL A 280 17.58 -21.24 13.21
N ILE A 281 16.65 -21.28 12.26
CA ILE A 281 15.62 -22.31 12.17
C ILE A 281 15.70 -22.92 10.78
N THR A 282 15.66 -24.25 10.68
CA THR A 282 15.65 -24.94 9.40
C THR A 282 14.36 -24.61 8.64
N SER A 283 14.50 -24.22 7.37
CA SER A 283 13.37 -23.82 6.53
C SER A 283 12.30 -24.90 6.42
N SER A 284 12.69 -26.15 6.15
CA SER A 284 11.74 -27.27 6.05
C SER A 284 10.97 -27.50 7.34
N VAL A 285 11.61 -27.35 8.50
CA VAL A 285 10.93 -27.52 9.80
C VAL A 285 9.87 -26.44 9.99
N LEU A 286 10.24 -25.18 9.80
CA LEU A 286 9.33 -24.06 10.00
C LEU A 286 8.22 -24.02 8.93
N ASP A 287 8.58 -24.19 7.66
CA ASP A 287 7.63 -24.12 6.54
C ASP A 287 6.60 -25.26 6.63
N THR A 288 7.04 -26.49 6.94
CA THR A 288 6.13 -27.63 7.12
C THR A 288 5.26 -27.46 8.37
N ALA A 289 5.79 -26.95 9.47
CA ALA A 289 5.00 -26.71 10.67
C ALA A 289 3.90 -25.66 10.45
N ILE A 290 4.23 -24.54 9.82
CA ILE A 290 3.26 -23.47 9.54
C ILE A 290 2.24 -23.91 8.49
N TRP A 291 2.66 -24.61 7.43
CA TRP A 291 1.73 -25.14 6.45
C TRP A 291 0.82 -26.22 7.07
N GLY A 292 1.38 -27.11 7.88
CA GLY A 292 0.63 -28.14 8.59
C GLY A 292 -0.38 -27.55 9.56
N ALA A 293 -0.03 -26.50 10.29
CA ALA A 293 -0.97 -25.76 11.15
C ALA A 293 -2.12 -25.14 10.33
N LEU A 294 -1.82 -24.61 9.14
CA LEU A 294 -2.82 -24.01 8.26
C LEU A 294 -3.74 -25.09 7.67
N THR A 295 -3.18 -26.21 7.21
CA THR A 295 -3.95 -27.37 6.75
C THR A 295 -4.83 -27.89 7.89
N TYR A 296 -4.28 -28.04 9.09
CA TYR A 296 -5.03 -28.48 10.28
C TYR A 296 -6.18 -27.54 10.64
N LEU A 297 -6.00 -26.23 10.51
CA LEU A 297 -7.06 -25.24 10.70
C LEU A 297 -8.21 -25.46 9.71
N PHE A 298 -7.90 -25.71 8.44
CA PHE A 298 -8.91 -25.89 7.39
C PHE A 298 -9.49 -27.31 7.32
N SER A 299 -8.79 -28.33 7.82
CA SER A 299 -9.28 -29.71 7.85
C SER A 299 -10.32 -29.98 8.93
N GLU A 300 -10.46 -29.13 9.94
CA GLU A 300 -11.45 -29.30 11.01
C GLU A 300 -12.28 -28.01 11.22
N PRO A 301 -13.34 -27.81 10.40
CA PRO A 301 -14.22 -26.63 10.49
C PRO A 301 -14.79 -26.41 11.90
N GLN A 302 -15.04 -27.49 12.63
CA GLN A 302 -15.55 -27.45 14.00
C GLN A 302 -14.57 -26.83 15.02
N ARG A 303 -13.28 -26.71 14.70
CA ARG A 303 -12.31 -26.01 15.58
C ARG A 303 -12.35 -24.51 15.41
N ILE A 304 -12.57 -24.03 14.19
CA ILE A 304 -12.86 -22.61 13.97
C ILE A 304 -14.13 -22.24 14.72
N ARG A 305 -15.14 -23.12 14.67
CA ARG A 305 -16.34 -23.04 15.49
C ARG A 305 -16.02 -23.01 16.98
N ALA A 306 -15.27 -23.97 17.52
CA ALA A 306 -14.92 -24.03 18.95
C ALA A 306 -14.19 -22.78 19.46
N VAL A 307 -13.25 -22.23 18.67
CA VAL A 307 -12.55 -20.97 18.99
C VAL A 307 -13.52 -19.78 19.01
N LEU A 308 -14.55 -19.80 18.17
CA LEU A 308 -15.61 -18.78 18.11
C LEU A 308 -16.73 -19.05 19.15
N GLU A 309 -16.96 -20.31 19.54
CA GLU A 309 -17.95 -20.80 20.51
C GLU A 309 -17.48 -20.75 21.96
N THR A 310 -16.18 -20.65 22.23
CA THR A 310 -15.69 -20.37 23.59
C THR A 310 -16.25 -19.02 24.10
N GLN A 311 -16.75 -18.18 23.19
CA GLN A 311 -17.51 -16.97 23.50
C GLN A 311 -19.04 -17.20 23.64
N GLN A 312 -19.62 -18.34 23.23
CA GLN A 312 -21.08 -18.55 23.12
C GLN A 312 -21.78 -19.03 24.40
N THR A 313 -21.13 -19.79 25.29
CA THR A 313 -21.80 -20.28 26.51
C THR A 313 -22.19 -19.16 27.48
N VAL A 314 -21.45 -18.05 27.46
CA VAL A 314 -21.83 -16.79 28.14
C VAL A 314 -22.94 -16.04 27.39
N ARG A 315 -23.01 -16.19 26.05
CA ARG A 315 -23.88 -15.38 25.17
C ARG A 315 -25.30 -15.92 25.00
N SER A 316 -25.59 -17.21 25.19
CA SER A 316 -26.98 -17.72 25.01
C SER A 316 -27.96 -17.16 26.05
N ASP A 317 -27.48 -16.89 27.26
CA ASP A 317 -28.27 -16.23 28.32
C ASP A 317 -28.35 -14.72 28.11
N GLU A 318 -27.29 -14.10 27.57
CA GLU A 318 -27.28 -12.68 27.18
C GLU A 318 -28.21 -12.43 25.98
N ASP A 319 -28.22 -13.31 24.98
CA ASP A 319 -29.09 -13.24 23.81
C ASP A 319 -30.57 -13.31 24.20
N LYS A 320 -30.92 -14.18 25.17
CA LYS A 320 -32.27 -14.20 25.75
C LYS A 320 -32.59 -12.90 26.50
N ARG A 321 -31.69 -12.44 27.38
CA ARG A 321 -31.87 -11.20 28.15
C ARG A 321 -32.05 -9.99 27.24
N GLU A 322 -31.33 -9.94 26.13
CA GLU A 322 -31.37 -8.81 25.21
C GLU A 322 -32.60 -8.84 24.30
N VAL A 323 -33.04 -10.03 23.87
CA VAL A 323 -34.35 -10.21 23.21
C VAL A 323 -35.48 -9.80 24.16
N ASP A 324 -35.39 -10.16 25.43
CA ASP A 324 -36.38 -9.76 26.44
C ASP A 324 -36.32 -8.24 26.71
N HIS A 325 -35.13 -7.65 26.73
CA HIS A 325 -34.93 -6.20 26.88
C HIS A 325 -35.48 -5.42 25.67
N LEU A 326 -35.29 -5.93 24.46
CA LEU A 326 -35.85 -5.35 23.24
C LEU A 326 -37.39 -5.38 23.28
N LYS A 327 -37.99 -6.51 23.64
CA LYS A 327 -39.45 -6.64 23.81
C LYS A 327 -40.00 -5.71 24.90
N ALA A 328 -39.28 -5.56 26.00
CA ALA A 328 -39.65 -4.64 27.08
C ALA A 328 -39.63 -3.18 26.59
N THR A 329 -38.56 -2.77 25.90
CA THR A 329 -38.40 -1.42 25.33
C THR A 329 -39.46 -1.12 24.26
N GLU A 330 -39.80 -2.09 23.41
CA GLU A 330 -40.93 -2.01 22.47
C GLU A 330 -42.29 -1.86 23.17
N GLY A 331 -42.46 -2.50 24.32
CA GLY A 331 -43.65 -2.37 25.16
C GLY A 331 -43.76 -0.96 25.77
N GLU A 332 -42.67 -0.44 26.31
CA GLU A 332 -42.60 0.92 26.87
C GLU A 332 -42.84 1.98 25.81
N LEU A 333 -42.27 1.83 24.62
CA LEU A 333 -42.48 2.75 23.50
C LEU A 333 -43.95 2.78 23.08
N ARG A 334 -44.60 1.61 22.97
CA ARG A 334 -46.04 1.52 22.68
C ARG A 334 -46.89 2.24 23.73
N GLU A 335 -46.54 2.11 25.00
CA GLU A 335 -47.27 2.78 26.08
C GLU A 335 -47.07 4.29 26.08
N VAL A 336 -45.86 4.79 25.77
CA VAL A 336 -45.60 6.24 25.61
C VAL A 336 -46.34 6.81 24.40
N ILE A 337 -46.38 6.08 23.27
CA ILE A 337 -47.16 6.48 22.08
C ILE A 337 -48.64 6.57 22.43
N ARG A 338 -49.21 5.58 23.13
CA ARG A 338 -50.60 5.60 23.59
C ARG A 338 -50.88 6.80 24.50
N LYS A 339 -49.96 7.14 25.40
CA LYS A 339 -50.07 8.34 26.27
C LYS A 339 -50.03 9.63 25.46
N LEU A 340 -49.19 9.73 24.42
CA LEU A 340 -49.16 10.87 23.50
C LEU A 340 -50.46 11.02 22.72
N GLU A 341 -51.03 9.94 22.20
CA GLU A 341 -52.32 9.95 21.50
C GLU A 341 -53.46 10.44 22.40
N ASN A 342 -53.51 9.94 23.64
CA ASN A 342 -54.50 10.36 24.63
C ASN A 342 -54.31 11.82 25.06
N ALA A 343 -53.08 12.28 25.25
CA ALA A 343 -52.77 13.67 25.56
C ALA A 343 -53.16 14.61 24.42
N THR A 344 -52.84 14.24 23.17
CA THR A 344 -53.22 15.02 21.97
C THR A 344 -54.73 15.12 21.83
N ARG A 345 -55.47 14.02 22.08
CA ARG A 345 -56.93 14.02 22.08
C ARG A 345 -57.51 14.92 23.17
N SER A 346 -56.89 14.93 24.35
CA SER A 346 -57.34 15.77 25.48
C SER A 346 -57.09 17.26 25.24
N VAL A 347 -55.97 17.62 24.58
CA VAL A 347 -55.66 19.00 24.16
C VAL A 347 -56.69 19.54 23.19
N LEU A 348 -57.17 18.73 22.24
CA LEU A 348 -58.21 19.15 21.28
C LEU A 348 -59.57 19.43 21.93
N THR A 349 -59.79 18.96 23.15
CA THR A 349 -61.06 19.08 23.89
C THR A 349 -61.00 20.04 25.08
N ALA A 350 -59.82 20.58 25.40
CA ALA A 350 -59.65 21.52 26.52
C ALA A 350 -60.21 22.91 26.17
N ALA A 351 -60.79 23.61 27.15
CA ALA A 351 -61.52 24.86 26.96
C ALA A 351 -60.79 26.10 27.51
N ASP A 352 -59.69 25.91 28.26
CA ASP A 352 -58.98 26.96 29.00
C ASP A 352 -57.44 26.89 28.81
N ASP A 353 -56.82 28.06 28.71
CA ASP A 353 -55.39 28.23 28.39
C ASP A 353 -54.44 27.60 29.43
N ASP A 354 -54.84 27.58 30.71
CA ASP A 354 -54.05 26.97 31.79
C ASP A 354 -53.93 25.44 31.62
N THR A 355 -55.00 24.79 31.16
CA THR A 355 -55.02 23.36 30.86
C THR A 355 -54.17 23.04 29.63
N HIS A 356 -54.17 23.91 28.60
CA HIS A 356 -53.29 23.78 27.45
C HIS A 356 -51.80 23.83 27.86
N ALA A 357 -51.40 24.75 28.74
CA ALA A 357 -50.02 24.87 29.19
C ALA A 357 -49.52 23.64 29.99
N LEU A 358 -50.39 23.00 30.77
CA LEU A 358 -50.07 21.76 31.49
C LEU A 358 -49.88 20.58 30.53
N TRP A 359 -50.76 20.46 29.53
CA TRP A 359 -50.63 19.41 28.52
C TRP A 359 -49.41 19.60 27.62
N ASP A 360 -49.05 20.84 27.27
CA ASP A 360 -47.83 21.12 26.50
C ASP A 360 -46.57 20.63 27.21
N ARG A 361 -46.48 20.83 28.54
CA ARG A 361 -45.38 20.29 29.35
C ARG A 361 -45.38 18.75 29.33
N GLN A 362 -46.55 18.15 29.47
CA GLN A 362 -46.69 16.69 29.48
C GLN A 362 -46.35 16.06 28.13
N VAL A 363 -46.80 16.67 27.03
CA VAL A 363 -46.46 16.26 25.66
C VAL A 363 -44.97 16.41 25.42
N THR A 364 -44.34 17.50 25.88
CA THR A 364 -42.89 17.70 25.74
C THR A 364 -42.10 16.58 26.43
N ILE A 365 -42.50 16.19 27.65
CA ILE A 365 -41.87 15.09 28.39
C ILE A 365 -42.04 13.75 27.64
N LEU A 366 -43.27 13.45 27.19
CA LEU A 366 -43.56 12.20 26.50
C LEU A 366 -42.87 12.12 25.12
N VAL A 367 -42.74 13.22 24.39
CA VAL A 367 -41.97 13.30 23.13
C VAL A 367 -40.49 13.05 23.39
N ALA A 368 -39.93 13.60 24.47
CA ALA A 368 -38.54 13.34 24.85
C ALA A 368 -38.33 11.86 25.23
N GLN A 369 -39.26 11.26 25.98
CA GLN A 369 -39.24 9.84 26.32
C GLN A 369 -39.35 8.95 25.07
N ARG A 370 -40.24 9.27 24.12
CA ARG A 370 -40.38 8.56 22.85
C ARG A 370 -39.07 8.56 22.08
N LYS A 371 -38.44 9.74 21.91
CA LYS A 371 -37.14 9.86 21.22
C LYS A 371 -36.03 9.06 21.90
N ALA A 372 -36.00 9.03 23.23
CA ALA A 372 -35.01 8.25 23.97
C ALA A 372 -35.19 6.74 23.77
N LEU A 373 -36.44 6.26 23.81
CA LEU A 373 -36.78 4.85 23.59
C LEU A 373 -36.55 4.43 22.13
N GLU A 374 -36.92 5.27 21.14
CA GLU A 374 -36.61 5.04 19.72
C GLU A 374 -35.10 4.86 19.50
N LYS A 375 -34.29 5.73 20.12
CA LYS A 375 -32.83 5.64 20.04
C LYS A 375 -32.29 4.36 20.68
N ALA A 376 -32.77 3.99 21.86
CA ALA A 376 -32.36 2.76 22.54
C ALA A 376 -32.72 1.50 21.72
N LEU A 377 -33.87 1.52 21.04
CA LEU A 377 -34.36 0.43 20.19
C LEU A 377 -33.52 0.29 18.92
N ASP A 378 -33.10 1.41 18.31
CA ASP A 378 -32.15 1.41 17.20
C ASP A 378 -30.78 0.85 17.62
N GLU A 379 -30.27 1.24 18.79
CA GLU A 379 -28.99 0.72 19.33
C GLU A 379 -29.05 -0.80 19.56
N LEU A 380 -30.15 -1.29 20.16
CA LEU A 380 -30.37 -2.73 20.37
C LEU A 380 -30.50 -3.51 19.06
N ASN A 381 -31.23 -2.97 18.08
CA ASN A 381 -31.39 -3.58 16.76
C ASN A 381 -30.06 -3.64 16.00
N GLN A 382 -29.27 -2.58 16.03
CA GLN A 382 -27.94 -2.57 15.42
C GLN A 382 -27.01 -3.60 16.08
N GLY A 383 -27.07 -3.75 17.41
CA GLY A 383 -26.37 -4.81 18.12
C GLY A 383 -26.79 -6.20 17.66
N GLY A 384 -28.10 -6.44 17.55
CA GLY A 384 -28.68 -7.71 17.09
C GLY A 384 -28.28 -8.06 15.66
N GLN A 385 -28.26 -7.07 14.77
CA GLN A 385 -27.88 -7.24 13.37
C GLN A 385 -26.40 -7.58 13.22
N ARG A 386 -25.49 -6.85 13.90
CA ARG A 386 -24.05 -7.17 13.92
C ARG A 386 -23.77 -8.59 14.39
N ARG A 387 -24.55 -9.09 15.37
CA ARG A 387 -24.44 -10.48 15.84
C ARG A 387 -24.92 -11.49 14.81
N LYS A 388 -26.07 -11.26 14.16
CA LYS A 388 -26.55 -12.15 13.08
C LYS A 388 -25.56 -12.24 11.94
N GLU A 389 -24.95 -11.12 11.56
CA GLU A 389 -23.88 -11.07 10.57
C GLU A 389 -22.65 -11.87 11.01
N ALA A 390 -22.26 -11.79 12.29
CA ALA A 390 -21.19 -12.60 12.86
C ALA A 390 -21.52 -14.11 12.88
N TYR A 391 -22.76 -14.51 13.13
CA TYR A 391 -23.18 -15.93 13.05
C TYR A 391 -23.16 -16.46 11.62
N GLN A 392 -23.64 -15.66 10.67
CA GLN A 392 -23.56 -15.98 9.24
C GLN A 392 -22.09 -16.08 8.77
N TYR A 393 -21.20 -15.26 9.33
CA TYR A 393 -19.76 -15.32 9.12
C TYR A 393 -19.14 -16.66 9.56
N ILE A 394 -19.47 -17.15 10.76
CA ILE A 394 -18.98 -18.44 11.27
C ILE A 394 -19.42 -19.58 10.35
N GLN A 395 -20.70 -19.61 9.99
CA GLN A 395 -21.26 -20.67 9.14
C GLN A 395 -20.65 -20.67 7.73
N THR A 396 -20.44 -19.48 7.14
CA THR A 396 -19.81 -19.35 5.80
C THR A 396 -18.36 -19.84 5.81
N ILE A 397 -17.60 -19.59 6.88
CA ILE A 397 -16.22 -20.09 7.01
C ILE A 397 -16.18 -21.62 7.09
N GLU A 398 -17.15 -22.24 7.75
CA GLU A 398 -17.19 -23.70 7.89
C GLU A 398 -17.46 -24.41 6.56
N ASP A 399 -18.47 -23.95 5.82
CA ASP A 399 -18.80 -24.47 4.50
C ASP A 399 -17.59 -24.36 3.56
N TRP A 400 -16.84 -23.27 3.70
CA TRP A 400 -15.65 -23.00 2.92
C TRP A 400 -14.43 -23.86 3.33
N CYS A 401 -14.22 -24.10 4.63
CA CYS A 401 -13.20 -25.02 5.13
C CYS A 401 -13.44 -26.46 4.63
N GLN A 402 -14.70 -26.88 4.58
CA GLN A 402 -15.09 -28.18 4.03
C GLN A 402 -14.80 -28.29 2.53
N ALA A 403 -15.06 -27.23 1.76
CA ALA A 403 -14.80 -27.22 0.32
C ALA A 403 -13.30 -27.23 -0.04
N LEU A 404 -12.45 -26.59 0.77
CA LEU A 404 -11.04 -26.35 0.43
C LEU A 404 -10.00 -27.20 1.12
N GLY A 405 -10.37 -27.94 2.17
CA GLY A 405 -9.47 -28.87 2.82
C GLY A 405 -8.65 -29.73 1.83
N PRO A 406 -9.27 -30.34 0.79
CA PRO A 406 -8.56 -31.15 -0.19
C PRO A 406 -7.61 -30.35 -1.10
N GLU A 407 -8.04 -29.21 -1.63
CA GLU A 407 -7.27 -28.42 -2.60
C GLU A 407 -6.04 -27.73 -1.94
N ILE A 408 -6.16 -27.33 -0.67
CA ILE A 408 -5.05 -26.74 0.07
C ILE A 408 -3.93 -27.78 0.30
N MET A 409 -4.25 -29.07 0.43
CA MET A 409 -3.21 -30.09 0.60
C MET A 409 -2.31 -30.23 -0.63
N GLU A 410 -2.86 -30.06 -1.83
CA GLU A 410 -2.15 -30.21 -3.10
C GLU A 410 -1.62 -28.89 -3.69
N ALA A 411 -1.83 -27.76 -2.99
CA ALA A 411 -1.43 -26.44 -3.45
C ALA A 411 0.06 -26.37 -3.87
N SER A 412 0.33 -25.78 -5.03
CA SER A 412 1.68 -25.46 -5.52
C SER A 412 2.38 -24.41 -4.66
N TYR A 413 3.71 -24.29 -4.76
CA TYR A 413 4.47 -23.29 -3.99
C TYR A 413 3.95 -21.86 -4.16
N GLU A 414 3.56 -21.48 -5.39
CA GLU A 414 3.03 -20.15 -5.68
C GLU A 414 1.68 -19.91 -4.98
N GLU A 415 0.81 -20.93 -4.95
CA GLU A 415 -0.49 -20.89 -4.30
C GLU A 415 -0.35 -20.84 -2.77
N LYS A 416 0.53 -21.65 -2.18
CA LYS A 416 0.84 -21.60 -0.74
C LYS A 416 1.30 -20.20 -0.32
N ARG A 417 2.20 -19.59 -1.10
CA ARG A 417 2.70 -18.23 -0.85
C ARG A 417 1.61 -17.19 -0.97
N TYR A 418 0.75 -17.32 -1.98
CA TYR A 418 -0.34 -16.39 -2.22
C TYR A 418 -1.36 -16.43 -1.08
N LEU A 419 -1.73 -17.63 -0.61
CA LEU A 419 -2.61 -17.83 0.53
C LEU A 419 -2.03 -17.21 1.82
N LEU A 420 -0.78 -17.54 2.16
CA LEU A 420 -0.13 -16.99 3.36
C LEU A 420 -0.03 -15.46 3.34
N ARG A 421 0.14 -14.85 2.16
CA ARG A 421 0.21 -13.40 2.00
C ARG A 421 -1.12 -12.73 2.24
N GLY A 422 -2.21 -13.26 1.69
CA GLY A 422 -3.52 -12.66 1.90
C GLY A 422 -4.07 -12.89 3.30
N LEU A 423 -3.70 -14.00 3.94
CA LEU A 423 -3.85 -14.20 5.39
C LEU A 423 -3.00 -13.26 6.25
N LYS A 424 -2.21 -12.38 5.63
CA LYS A 424 -1.18 -11.53 6.26
C LYS A 424 -0.37 -12.28 7.32
N THR A 425 0.03 -13.51 6.99
CA THR A 425 0.67 -14.42 7.93
C THR A 425 1.92 -13.79 8.52
N LYS A 426 2.00 -13.76 9.86
CA LYS A 426 3.18 -13.31 10.58
C LYS A 426 3.64 -14.39 11.55
N VAL A 427 4.86 -14.87 11.31
CA VAL A 427 5.49 -15.94 12.09
C VAL A 427 6.60 -15.34 12.94
N THR A 428 6.36 -15.23 14.23
CA THR A 428 7.36 -14.76 15.21
C THR A 428 8.20 -15.93 15.68
N CYS A 429 9.50 -15.88 15.40
CA CYS A 429 10.46 -16.95 15.68
C CYS A 429 11.32 -16.63 16.90
N TYR A 430 11.51 -17.62 17.77
CA TYR A 430 12.37 -17.56 18.96
C TYR A 430 13.51 -18.59 18.88
N ARG A 431 14.38 -18.59 19.90
CA ARG A 431 15.48 -19.55 20.01
C ARG A 431 14.96 -20.95 20.35
N ALA A 432 15.81 -21.96 20.20
CA ALA A 432 15.46 -23.35 20.47
C ALA A 432 15.14 -23.64 21.95
N ASP A 433 15.63 -22.81 22.86
CA ASP A 433 15.42 -22.85 24.30
C ASP A 433 14.21 -22.01 24.77
N HIS A 434 13.46 -21.41 23.84
CA HIS A 434 12.30 -20.58 24.16
C HIS A 434 11.00 -21.34 23.86
N ASP A 435 10.05 -21.28 24.78
CA ASP A 435 8.71 -21.84 24.64
C ASP A 435 7.65 -20.73 24.60
N PRO A 436 6.85 -20.59 23.52
CA PRO A 436 6.88 -21.37 22.29
C PRO A 436 8.09 -21.01 21.40
N ARG A 437 8.57 -21.98 20.61
CA ARG A 437 9.69 -21.76 19.67
C ARG A 437 9.32 -20.85 18.51
N TYR A 438 8.06 -20.87 18.11
CA TYR A 438 7.50 -19.95 17.11
C TYR A 438 6.01 -19.71 17.41
N LEU A 439 5.53 -18.54 17.01
CA LEU A 439 4.15 -18.10 17.11
C LEU A 439 3.67 -17.71 15.73
N VAL A 440 2.49 -18.16 15.32
CA VAL A 440 1.88 -17.71 14.06
C VAL A 440 0.63 -16.89 14.33
N GLU A 441 0.52 -15.80 13.59
CA GLU A 441 -0.61 -14.87 13.56
C GLU A 441 -1.20 -14.86 12.14
N TRP A 442 -2.51 -15.11 12.04
CA TRP A 442 -3.27 -15.00 10.78
C TRP A 442 -4.39 -13.96 10.91
N ASP A 443 -4.57 -13.19 9.85
CA ASP A 443 -5.67 -12.24 9.64
C ASP A 443 -6.69 -12.88 8.70
N LEU A 444 -7.76 -13.46 9.27
CA LEU A 444 -8.81 -14.13 8.49
C LEU A 444 -9.78 -13.13 7.82
N ALA A 445 -9.74 -11.84 8.16
CA ALA A 445 -10.65 -10.86 7.56
C ALA A 445 -10.38 -10.63 6.06
N HIS A 446 -9.14 -10.88 5.63
CA HIS A 446 -8.68 -10.65 4.26
C HIS A 446 -8.61 -11.94 3.43
N LEU A 447 -9.24 -13.01 3.93
CA LEU A 447 -9.20 -14.33 3.31
C LEU A 447 -9.84 -14.32 1.91
N HIS A 448 -10.83 -13.46 1.64
CA HIS A 448 -11.62 -13.49 0.40
C HIS A 448 -10.86 -13.28 -0.90
N GLU A 449 -9.93 -12.32 -0.93
CA GLU A 449 -9.24 -11.93 -2.16
C GLU A 449 -8.28 -13.04 -2.66
N PRO A 450 -7.49 -13.71 -1.79
CA PRO A 450 -6.71 -14.89 -2.18
C PRO A 450 -7.55 -16.06 -2.68
N LEU A 451 -8.73 -16.23 -2.11
CA LEU A 451 -9.55 -17.38 -2.43
C LEU A 451 -10.19 -17.26 -3.79
N ARG A 452 -10.57 -16.06 -4.19
CA ARG A 452 -11.12 -15.79 -5.53
C ARG A 452 -10.20 -16.24 -6.66
N LYS A 453 -8.89 -16.22 -6.45
CA LYS A 453 -7.90 -16.64 -7.44
C LYS A 453 -7.64 -18.16 -7.41
N LEU A 454 -7.70 -18.78 -6.22
CA LEU A 454 -7.54 -20.23 -6.06
C LEU A 454 -8.82 -20.98 -6.48
N LEU A 455 -9.98 -20.35 -6.31
CA LEU A 455 -11.31 -20.85 -6.65
C LEU A 455 -12.06 -19.83 -7.53
N PRO A 456 -11.97 -19.95 -8.87
CA PRO A 456 -12.65 -19.04 -9.79
C PRO A 456 -14.19 -19.10 -9.72
N ASN A 457 -14.76 -20.09 -9.01
CA ASN A 457 -16.21 -20.30 -8.86
C ASN A 457 -16.84 -19.54 -7.68
N LEU A 458 -16.07 -18.75 -6.93
CA LEU A 458 -16.60 -17.91 -5.84
C LEU A 458 -17.50 -16.81 -6.41
N THR A 459 -18.75 -16.73 -5.92
CA THR A 459 -19.71 -15.74 -6.44
C THR A 459 -19.43 -14.35 -5.86
N GLU A 460 -19.85 -13.29 -6.55
CA GLU A 460 -19.72 -11.91 -6.05
C GLU A 460 -20.46 -11.69 -4.72
N LYS A 461 -21.50 -12.50 -4.46
CA LYS A 461 -22.27 -12.49 -3.21
C LYS A 461 -21.46 -13.06 -2.04
N ASP A 462 -20.61 -14.06 -2.31
CA ASP A 462 -19.70 -14.63 -1.31
C ASP A 462 -18.56 -13.65 -0.98
N VAL A 463 -18.08 -12.91 -1.98
CA VAL A 463 -17.04 -11.87 -1.82
C VAL A 463 -17.55 -10.64 -1.08
N ALA A 464 -18.77 -10.17 -1.39
CA ALA A 464 -19.38 -9.02 -0.72
C ALA A 464 -19.53 -9.26 0.79
N ARG A 465 -20.00 -10.46 1.17
CA ARG A 465 -20.13 -10.89 2.57
C ARG A 465 -18.81 -10.88 3.34
N LEU A 466 -17.67 -11.07 2.65
CA LEU A 466 -16.35 -11.12 3.29
C LEU A 466 -15.70 -9.73 3.45
N SER A 467 -16.14 -8.74 2.69
CA SER A 467 -15.55 -7.38 2.67
C SER A 467 -16.08 -6.44 3.76
N GLU A 468 -17.23 -6.76 4.36
CA GLU A 468 -17.90 -5.94 5.39
C GLU A 468 -17.36 -6.20 6.82
N LEU A 469 -16.38 -7.09 6.98
CA LEU A 469 -16.10 -7.76 8.26
C LEU A 469 -14.65 -7.52 8.74
N ASN A 470 -14.49 -6.89 9.91
CA ASN A 470 -13.20 -6.45 10.44
C ASN A 470 -12.73 -7.29 11.66
N ASN A 471 -11.46 -7.71 11.61
CA ASN A 471 -10.55 -8.20 12.66
C ASN A 471 -10.97 -9.39 13.57
N THR A 472 -10.47 -10.58 13.26
CA THR A 472 -10.18 -11.65 14.24
C THR A 472 -8.75 -12.16 14.05
N TYR A 473 -7.96 -12.19 15.14
CA TYR A 473 -6.58 -12.68 15.14
C TYR A 473 -6.55 -14.12 15.66
N PHE A 474 -5.89 -15.02 14.94
CA PHE A 474 -5.64 -16.40 15.41
C PHE A 474 -4.20 -16.53 15.89
N ARG A 475 -4.03 -17.04 17.12
CA ARG A 475 -2.73 -17.35 17.72
C ARG A 475 -2.58 -18.86 17.86
N HIS A 476 -1.62 -19.45 17.16
CA HIS A 476 -1.30 -20.89 17.29
C HIS A 476 0.12 -21.07 17.83
N GLN A 477 0.26 -21.94 18.83
CA GLN A 477 1.52 -22.37 19.45
C GLN A 477 1.84 -23.81 19.03
N SER A 478 3.13 -24.09 18.81
CA SER A 478 3.65 -25.42 18.42
C SER A 478 3.22 -26.50 19.41
N PRO A 479 2.50 -27.56 18.99
CA PRO A 479 2.36 -28.77 19.78
C PRO A 479 3.62 -29.61 19.53
N ASP A 480 4.48 -29.77 20.53
CA ASP A 480 5.48 -30.83 20.42
C ASP A 480 4.74 -32.17 20.36
N TYR A 481 4.75 -32.72 19.15
CA TYR A 481 4.35 -34.04 18.70
C TYR A 481 4.26 -35.14 19.79
N GLN A 482 3.02 -35.56 20.11
CA GLN A 482 2.65 -36.97 20.37
C GLN A 482 1.23 -37.26 19.84
N PRO A 483 0.97 -38.42 19.21
CA PRO A 483 -0.37 -38.81 18.76
C PRO A 483 -1.19 -39.26 19.97
N GLY A 484 -1.93 -38.35 20.58
CA GLY A 484 -2.87 -38.67 21.64
C GLY A 484 -3.05 -37.53 22.64
N ALA A 485 -4.25 -36.95 22.64
CA ALA A 485 -4.82 -36.06 23.66
C ALA A 485 -4.25 -34.62 23.79
N GLY A 486 -5.15 -33.65 23.67
CA GLY A 486 -5.10 -32.42 24.50
C GLY A 486 -4.84 -31.09 23.79
N PHE A 487 -5.93 -30.41 23.44
CA PHE A 487 -6.18 -28.94 23.40
C PHE A 487 -5.15 -27.94 22.85
N VAL A 488 -5.65 -27.05 21.97
CA VAL A 488 -4.99 -25.82 21.52
C VAL A 488 -5.41 -24.68 22.44
N GLU A 489 -4.48 -24.05 23.16
CA GLU A 489 -4.72 -22.81 23.92
C GLU A 489 -4.66 -21.62 22.96
N VAL A 490 -5.83 -21.09 22.58
CA VAL A 490 -5.96 -19.83 21.85
C VAL A 490 -6.08 -18.70 22.87
N ARG A 491 -4.99 -17.96 23.10
CA ARG A 491 -5.07 -16.70 23.85
C ARG A 491 -5.52 -15.58 22.92
N VAL A 492 -6.79 -15.20 23.09
CA VAL A 492 -7.43 -14.00 22.54
C VAL A 492 -6.77 -12.75 23.12
#